data_AF-A0A7T0C129-F1
#
_entry.id   AF-A0A7T0C129-F1
#
_cell.length_a   1.000
_cell.length_b   1.000
_cell.length_c   1.000
_cell.angle_alpha   90.00
_cell.angle_beta   90.00
_cell.angle_gamma   90.00
#
_symmetry.space_group_name_H-M   'P 1'
#
loop_
_entity.id
_entity.type
_entity.pdbx_description
1 polymer ?
#
loop_
_entity_poly.entity_id
_entity_poly.type
_entity_poly.pdbx_seq_one_letter_code
_entity_poly.pdbx_strand_id
1 'polypeptide(L)'
;MGIVSIIGPKGGIGKTTLSINTAAALTSILGKTTPDNRVCLVDLDLRLPTISSLLESHPAKTFYDLFETLANKTYQVDFMRTLYRIVTAFQAHLTGQLEPGNRQLAKSFSLYNNLNTDLFNFSDFEFGNQMHELFLSRGDVHTLEDLESLRPLLTDIDLTEFRAVLDKYDANSKPLIKEYINYVEEFQFSIVGGEIPILGKRNHRKRINEPAFLALFLEALDGLFDQFHYVILDTPAGGVNHLSSLMNSIDQALFVFDMSNNIAINGSIDALHSFIDYYEDFYRDFKAGKLTGLDKAFVNRLVASRGLEAVEDSLKNKKLGILFNRCQDSKAIGPCLDRIRDYLDTLDQLETFKDRLNLVGMVPNHKIINITNNRGALFFDKDRSLTNRIASVAENIIAKNVNCPTLASSNRDIISYLQKTGKPGFPNKIRKIASNFNL
;
A
#
# COMPACT_ATOMS: atom_id res chain seq x y z
N MET A 1 12.40 5.81 6.47
CA MET A 1 11.46 5.49 5.39
C MET A 1 10.31 6.48 5.41
N GLY A 2 9.81 6.89 4.25
CA GLY A 2 8.61 7.72 4.10
C GLY A 2 7.76 7.23 2.94
N ILE A 3 6.54 6.77 3.23
CA ILE A 3 5.58 6.30 2.23
C ILE A 3 4.60 7.44 1.94
N VAL A 4 4.62 7.92 0.71
CA VAL A 4 3.80 9.03 0.24
C VAL A 4 2.81 8.54 -0.80
N SER A 5 1.54 8.80 -0.58
CA SER A 5 0.49 8.47 -1.54
C SER A 5 -0.01 9.72 -2.23
N ILE A 6 -0.11 9.66 -3.56
CA ILE A 6 -0.69 10.71 -4.38
C ILE A 6 -2.12 10.30 -4.73
N ILE A 7 -3.08 11.06 -4.21
CA ILE A 7 -4.50 10.72 -4.19
C ILE A 7 -5.28 11.76 -4.97
N GLY A 8 -6.35 11.33 -5.64
CA GLY A 8 -7.32 12.27 -6.16
C GLY A 8 -8.54 11.59 -6.78
N PRO A 9 -9.56 12.40 -7.13
CA PRO A 9 -10.92 11.90 -7.35
C PRO A 9 -11.10 11.03 -8.58
N LYS A 10 -10.32 11.26 -9.63
CA LYS A 10 -10.56 10.63 -10.93
C LYS A 10 -9.28 10.37 -11.71
N GLY A 11 -9.42 9.59 -12.78
CA GLY A 11 -8.38 9.43 -13.80
C GLY A 11 -8.15 10.74 -14.55
N GLY A 12 -6.93 10.94 -15.06
CA GLY A 12 -6.63 12.08 -15.93
C GLY A 12 -6.50 13.45 -15.25
N ILE A 13 -6.44 13.54 -13.91
CA ILE A 13 -6.12 14.80 -13.19
C ILE A 13 -4.61 15.05 -13.05
N GLY A 14 -3.77 14.12 -13.53
CA GLY A 14 -2.32 14.22 -13.47
C GLY A 14 -1.64 13.54 -12.27
N LYS A 15 -2.30 12.62 -11.55
CA LYS A 15 -1.69 11.87 -10.42
C LYS A 15 -0.39 11.20 -10.84
N THR A 16 -0.46 10.29 -11.81
CA THR A 16 0.69 9.57 -12.36
C THR A 16 1.82 10.50 -12.81
N THR A 17 1.49 11.58 -13.52
CA THR A 17 2.47 12.60 -13.93
C THR A 17 3.14 13.23 -12.70
N LEU A 18 2.37 13.62 -11.67
CA LEU A 18 2.92 14.18 -10.44
C LEU A 18 3.74 13.14 -9.66
N SER A 19 3.32 11.88 -9.62
CA SER A 19 4.03 10.77 -8.96
C SER A 19 5.41 10.56 -9.55
N ILE A 20 5.50 10.43 -10.87
CA ILE A 20 6.77 10.28 -11.61
C ILE A 20 7.70 11.47 -11.35
N ASN A 21 7.20 12.69 -11.52
CA ASN A 21 8.04 13.89 -11.39
C ASN A 21 8.45 14.14 -9.93
N THR A 22 7.60 13.81 -8.95
CA THR A 22 7.93 13.90 -7.52
C THR A 22 9.01 12.88 -7.15
N ALA A 23 8.94 11.65 -7.68
CA ALA A 23 9.98 10.64 -7.48
C ALA A 23 11.33 11.10 -8.03
N ALA A 24 11.35 11.70 -9.23
CA ALA A 24 12.55 12.28 -9.82
C ALA A 24 13.13 13.42 -8.97
N ALA A 25 12.28 14.32 -8.45
CA ALA A 25 12.71 15.41 -7.60
C ALA A 25 13.28 14.95 -6.25
N LEU A 26 12.61 14.00 -5.58
CA LEU A 26 13.13 13.38 -4.36
C LEU A 26 14.50 12.75 -4.61
N THR A 27 14.64 12.02 -5.71
CA THR A 27 15.90 11.40 -6.12
C THR A 27 17.01 12.44 -6.31
N SER A 28 16.69 13.56 -6.96
CA SER A 28 17.63 14.68 -7.16
C SER A 28 18.06 15.34 -5.85
N ILE A 29 17.14 15.53 -4.90
CA ILE A 29 17.43 16.22 -3.62
C ILE A 29 18.23 15.33 -2.66
N LEU A 30 17.91 14.03 -2.62
CA LEU A 30 18.57 13.08 -1.72
C LEU A 30 20.02 12.78 -2.13
N GLY A 31 20.44 13.16 -3.34
CA GLY A 31 21.82 13.03 -3.84
C GLY A 31 22.22 11.58 -4.17
N LYS A 32 23.45 11.38 -4.65
CA LYS A 32 23.98 10.05 -5.01
C LYS A 32 24.46 9.27 -3.78
N THR A 33 23.57 8.53 -3.14
CA THR A 33 23.93 7.42 -2.23
C THR A 33 23.40 6.11 -2.80
N THR A 34 24.32 5.33 -3.41
CA THR A 34 24.20 4.00 -4.05
C THR A 34 23.03 3.78 -5.04
N PRO A 35 23.13 2.84 -6.00
CA PRO A 35 22.14 2.73 -7.08
C PRO A 35 20.72 2.33 -6.62
N ASP A 36 20.55 1.56 -5.54
CA ASP A 36 19.34 0.73 -5.43
C ASP A 36 18.24 1.19 -4.44
N ASN A 37 18.49 2.10 -3.49
CA ASN A 37 17.66 2.17 -2.25
C ASN A 37 17.05 3.54 -1.88
N ARG A 38 16.96 4.52 -2.78
CA ARG A 38 16.48 5.87 -2.39
C ARG A 38 14.99 6.07 -2.56
N VAL A 39 14.49 5.92 -3.77
CA VAL A 39 13.11 6.25 -4.12
C VAL A 39 12.54 5.13 -4.98
N CYS A 40 11.37 4.62 -4.58
CA CYS A 40 10.59 3.69 -5.36
C CYS A 40 9.28 4.34 -5.77
N LEU A 41 8.90 4.23 -7.04
CA LEU A 41 7.58 4.54 -7.53
C LEU A 41 6.79 3.24 -7.69
N VAL A 42 5.59 3.18 -7.11
CA VAL A 42 4.75 1.99 -7.09
C VAL A 42 3.46 2.28 -7.83
N ASP A 43 3.22 1.56 -8.92
CA ASP A 43 2.00 1.68 -9.73
C ASP A 43 0.89 0.80 -9.15
N LEU A 44 0.04 1.38 -8.31
CA LEU A 44 -1.07 0.67 -7.67
C LEU A 44 -2.35 0.71 -8.50
N ASP A 45 -2.35 1.28 -9.71
CA ASP A 45 -3.48 1.13 -10.63
C ASP A 45 -3.44 -0.26 -11.28
N LEU A 46 -3.79 -1.28 -10.50
CA LEU A 46 -3.78 -2.69 -10.92
C LEU A 46 -4.68 -2.98 -12.13
N ARG A 47 -5.61 -2.07 -12.46
CA ARG A 47 -6.52 -2.25 -13.61
C ARG A 47 -5.90 -1.74 -14.90
N LEU A 48 -5.25 -0.59 -14.84
CA LEU A 48 -4.60 0.07 -15.97
C LEU A 48 -3.25 0.62 -15.51
N PRO A 49 -2.25 -0.25 -15.27
CA PRO A 49 -0.93 0.23 -14.89
C PRO A 49 -0.32 0.97 -16.07
N THR A 50 0.14 2.19 -15.85
CA THR A 50 0.59 3.08 -16.93
C THR A 50 2.04 3.53 -16.76
N ILE A 51 2.62 3.45 -15.55
CA ILE A 51 3.93 4.02 -15.28
C ILE A 51 5.03 3.36 -16.12
N SER A 52 5.07 2.03 -16.14
CA SER A 52 6.10 1.28 -16.87
C SER A 52 6.04 1.56 -18.38
N SER A 53 4.83 1.66 -18.94
CA SER A 53 4.64 2.03 -20.35
C SER A 53 4.99 3.49 -20.62
N LEU A 54 4.64 4.42 -19.72
CA LEU A 54 4.97 5.84 -19.85
C LEU A 54 6.47 6.11 -19.78
N LEU A 55 7.23 5.26 -19.09
CA LEU A 55 8.67 5.41 -18.91
C LEU A 55 9.48 4.44 -19.77
N GLU A 56 8.82 3.73 -20.70
CA GLU A 56 9.41 2.69 -21.56
C GLU A 56 10.28 1.71 -20.75
N SER A 57 9.86 1.42 -19.52
CA SER A 57 10.56 0.51 -18.63
C SER A 57 9.94 -0.88 -18.74
N HIS A 58 10.76 -1.90 -18.95
CA HIS A 58 10.31 -3.29 -19.07
C HIS A 58 10.66 -4.09 -17.81
N PRO A 59 9.78 -4.12 -16.79
CA PRO A 59 10.09 -4.82 -15.54
C PRO A 59 10.15 -6.34 -15.77
N ALA A 60 11.12 -6.99 -15.11
CA ALA A 60 11.29 -8.44 -15.21
C ALA A 60 10.12 -9.23 -14.59
N LYS A 61 9.52 -8.70 -13.52
CA LYS A 61 8.31 -9.21 -12.89
C LYS A 61 7.35 -8.08 -12.55
N THR A 62 6.07 -8.37 -12.67
CA THR A 62 4.97 -7.44 -12.40
C THR A 62 4.19 -7.88 -11.16
N PHE A 63 3.19 -7.09 -10.77
CA PHE A 63 2.25 -7.52 -9.73
C PHE A 63 1.44 -8.75 -10.13
N TYR A 64 1.27 -9.03 -11.42
CA TYR A 64 0.67 -10.28 -11.87
C TYR A 64 1.49 -11.49 -11.39
N ASP A 65 2.80 -11.46 -11.62
CA ASP A 65 3.73 -12.52 -11.21
C ASP A 65 3.79 -12.66 -9.69
N LEU A 66 3.67 -11.54 -8.97
CA LEU A 66 3.59 -11.54 -7.51
C LEU A 66 2.32 -12.24 -7.05
N PHE A 67 1.15 -11.89 -7.57
CA PHE A 67 -0.11 -12.55 -7.22
C PHE A 67 -0.11 -14.04 -7.56
N GLU A 68 0.45 -14.45 -8.69
CA GLU A 68 0.57 -15.87 -9.04
C GLU A 68 1.50 -16.61 -8.09
N THR A 69 2.61 -16.00 -7.67
CA THR A 69 3.51 -16.57 -6.65
C THR A 69 2.78 -16.69 -5.30
N LEU A 70 2.05 -15.66 -4.89
CA LEU A 70 1.33 -15.65 -3.63
C LEU A 70 0.20 -16.69 -3.59
N ALA A 71 -0.58 -16.81 -4.65
CA ALA A 71 -1.73 -17.72 -4.71
C ALA A 71 -1.30 -19.19 -4.89
N ASN A 72 -0.36 -19.46 -5.81
CA ASN A 72 -0.02 -20.83 -6.19
C ASN A 72 1.16 -21.41 -5.40
N LYS A 73 1.92 -20.59 -4.65
CA LYS A 73 3.03 -21.07 -3.82
C LYS A 73 2.85 -20.68 -2.35
N THR A 74 2.90 -19.38 -2.04
CA THR A 74 2.89 -18.91 -0.65
C THR A 74 1.68 -19.41 0.13
N TYR A 75 0.47 -19.20 -0.42
CA TYR A 75 -0.77 -19.61 0.23
C TYR A 75 -0.86 -21.13 0.37
N GLN A 76 -0.49 -21.88 -0.68
CA GLN A 76 -0.55 -23.35 -0.65
C GLN A 76 0.33 -23.91 0.47
N VAL A 77 1.56 -23.40 0.62
CA VAL A 77 2.47 -23.82 1.70
C VAL A 77 1.95 -23.40 3.08
N ASP A 78 1.46 -22.16 3.24
CA ASP A 78 0.90 -21.71 4.52
C ASP A 78 -0.35 -22.52 4.91
N PHE A 79 -1.13 -22.96 3.91
CA PHE A 79 -2.25 -23.89 4.08
C PHE A 79 -1.77 -25.28 4.49
N MET A 80 -0.78 -25.84 3.79
CA MET A 80 -0.17 -27.14 4.14
C MET A 80 0.39 -27.15 5.56
N ARG A 81 1.05 -26.08 6.01
CA ARG A 81 1.51 -25.95 7.40
C ARG A 81 0.35 -26.04 8.39
N THR A 82 -0.79 -25.45 8.04
CA THR A 82 -2.00 -25.50 8.87
C THR A 82 -2.57 -26.92 8.90
N LEU A 83 -2.67 -27.58 7.74
CA LEU A 83 -3.11 -28.97 7.63
C LEU A 83 -2.20 -29.92 8.42
N TYR A 84 -0.88 -29.79 8.26
CA TYR A 84 0.10 -30.61 8.97
C TYR A 84 -0.10 -30.51 10.48
N ARG A 85 -0.31 -29.29 11.00
CA ARG A 85 -0.60 -29.08 12.43
C ARG A 85 -1.91 -29.73 12.88
N ILE A 86 -2.96 -29.65 12.05
CA ILE A 86 -4.26 -30.26 12.33
C ILE A 86 -4.12 -31.78 12.42
N VAL A 87 -3.57 -32.40 11.35
CA VAL A 87 -3.43 -33.86 11.26
C VAL A 87 -2.50 -34.39 12.35
N THR A 88 -1.39 -33.70 12.63
CA THR A 88 -0.49 -34.08 13.73
C THR A 88 -1.23 -34.07 15.08
N ALA A 89 -2.03 -33.05 15.36
CA ALA A 89 -2.78 -32.97 16.61
C ALA A 89 -3.88 -34.05 16.69
N PHE A 90 -4.57 -34.34 15.59
CA PHE A 90 -5.62 -35.35 15.55
C PHE A 90 -5.05 -36.76 15.68
N GLN A 91 -4.00 -37.11 14.94
CA GLN A 91 -3.33 -38.41 15.09
C GLN A 91 -2.79 -38.61 16.52
N ALA A 92 -2.16 -37.58 17.10
CA ALA A 92 -1.68 -37.65 18.47
C ALA A 92 -2.84 -37.83 19.48
N HIS A 93 -4.01 -37.22 19.24
CA HIS A 93 -5.19 -37.44 20.06
C HIS A 93 -5.70 -38.89 19.96
N LEU A 94 -5.88 -39.40 18.74
CA LEU A 94 -6.36 -40.75 18.47
C LEU A 94 -5.41 -41.86 18.94
N THR A 95 -4.12 -41.55 19.09
CA THR A 95 -3.11 -42.46 19.65
C THR A 95 -2.92 -42.30 21.17
N GLY A 96 -3.70 -41.44 21.81
CA GLY A 96 -3.63 -41.20 23.27
C GLY A 96 -2.43 -40.34 23.71
N GLN A 97 -1.70 -39.72 22.79
CA GLN A 97 -0.58 -38.83 23.09
C GLN A 97 -1.03 -37.41 23.45
N LEU A 98 -2.26 -37.03 23.07
CA LEU A 98 -2.85 -35.71 23.29
C LEU A 98 -4.22 -35.83 23.96
N GLU A 99 -4.34 -35.32 25.19
CA GLU A 99 -5.58 -35.32 25.96
C GLU A 99 -6.66 -34.39 25.36
N PRO A 100 -7.97 -34.70 25.51
CA PRO A 100 -9.07 -33.86 25.01
C PRO A 100 -9.03 -32.40 25.47
N GLY A 101 -8.57 -32.15 26.70
CA GLY A 101 -8.45 -30.81 27.27
C GLY A 101 -7.27 -29.98 26.77
N ASN A 102 -6.46 -30.52 25.84
CA ASN A 102 -5.26 -29.84 25.37
C ASN A 102 -5.57 -28.62 24.49
N ARG A 103 -4.95 -27.48 24.81
CA ARG A 103 -5.14 -26.21 24.08
C ARG A 103 -4.76 -26.30 22.59
N GLN A 104 -3.73 -27.06 22.23
CA GLN A 104 -3.31 -27.26 20.85
C GLN A 104 -4.32 -28.08 20.07
N LEU A 105 -4.90 -29.12 20.69
CA LEU A 105 -5.96 -29.92 20.07
C LEU A 105 -7.21 -29.07 19.83
N ALA A 106 -7.68 -28.34 20.85
CA ALA A 106 -8.82 -27.43 20.73
C ALA A 106 -8.59 -26.37 19.64
N LYS A 107 -7.38 -25.80 19.56
CA LYS A 107 -7.00 -24.85 18.49
C LYS A 107 -7.01 -25.50 17.11
N SER A 108 -6.50 -26.72 16.99
CA SER A 108 -6.45 -27.47 15.73
C SER A 108 -7.85 -27.86 15.26
N PHE A 109 -8.72 -28.28 16.18
CA PHE A 109 -10.12 -28.57 15.91
C PHE A 109 -10.89 -27.32 15.43
N SER A 110 -10.69 -26.20 16.12
CA SER A 110 -11.25 -24.91 15.70
C SER A 110 -10.76 -24.49 14.31
N LEU A 111 -9.46 -24.68 14.01
CA LEU A 111 -8.92 -24.41 12.68
C LEU A 111 -9.56 -25.32 11.64
N TYR A 112 -9.61 -26.63 11.88
CA TYR A 112 -10.22 -27.62 10.98
C TYR A 112 -11.65 -27.22 10.58
N ASN A 113 -12.49 -26.84 11.55
CA ASN A 113 -13.88 -26.49 11.27
C ASN A 113 -14.03 -25.20 10.43
N ASN A 114 -13.12 -24.25 10.61
CA ASN A 114 -13.22 -22.92 9.99
C ASN A 114 -12.32 -22.74 8.75
N LEU A 115 -11.48 -23.73 8.41
CA LEU A 115 -10.52 -23.59 7.33
C LEU A 115 -11.23 -23.56 5.97
N ASN A 116 -11.02 -22.51 5.19
CA ASN A 116 -11.59 -22.41 3.83
C ASN A 116 -10.72 -23.20 2.84
N THR A 117 -11.26 -24.29 2.29
CA THR A 117 -10.56 -25.18 1.37
C THR A 117 -10.67 -24.77 -0.10
N ASP A 118 -11.53 -23.80 -0.44
CA ASP A 118 -11.85 -23.44 -1.83
C ASP A 118 -10.65 -22.91 -2.63
N LEU A 119 -9.64 -22.40 -1.93
CA LEU A 119 -8.43 -21.80 -2.51
C LEU A 119 -7.23 -22.75 -2.50
N PHE A 120 -7.36 -23.94 -1.91
CA PHE A 120 -6.28 -24.93 -1.81
C PHE A 120 -6.39 -25.98 -2.92
N ASN A 121 -5.28 -26.24 -3.61
CA ASN A 121 -5.24 -27.21 -4.69
C ASN A 121 -4.83 -28.59 -4.16
N PHE A 122 -5.80 -29.40 -3.72
CA PHE A 122 -5.51 -30.75 -3.23
C PHE A 122 -4.77 -31.62 -4.26
N SER A 123 -5.13 -31.52 -5.54
CA SER A 123 -4.54 -32.30 -6.62
C SER A 123 -3.03 -32.11 -6.83
N ASP A 124 -2.45 -31.04 -6.28
CA ASP A 124 -1.03 -30.71 -6.47
C ASP A 124 -0.13 -31.52 -5.52
N PHE A 125 -0.69 -32.34 -4.63
CA PHE A 125 0.01 -33.07 -3.57
C PHE A 125 -0.40 -34.54 -3.51
N GLU A 126 0.56 -35.42 -3.22
CA GLU A 126 0.33 -36.88 -3.15
C GLU A 126 -0.66 -37.28 -2.05
N PHE A 127 -0.61 -36.61 -0.89
CA PHE A 127 -1.58 -36.76 0.21
C PHE A 127 -2.91 -36.03 -0.06
N GLY A 128 -3.05 -35.38 -1.21
CA GLY A 128 -4.13 -34.46 -1.53
C GLY A 128 -5.52 -35.08 -1.47
N ASN A 129 -5.65 -36.31 -1.96
CA ASN A 129 -6.93 -37.03 -1.95
C ASN A 129 -7.39 -37.33 -0.52
N GLN A 130 -6.49 -37.80 0.35
CA GLN A 130 -6.79 -38.08 1.75
C GLN A 130 -7.21 -36.81 2.50
N MET A 131 -6.55 -35.68 2.22
CA MET A 131 -6.95 -34.40 2.81
C MET A 131 -8.30 -33.90 2.26
N HIS A 132 -8.58 -34.14 0.98
CA HIS A 132 -9.86 -33.78 0.40
C HIS A 132 -10.98 -34.59 1.04
N GLU A 133 -10.81 -35.91 1.17
CA GLU A 133 -11.74 -36.80 1.87
C GLU A 133 -11.93 -36.41 3.33
N LEU A 134 -10.85 -36.08 4.05
CA LEU A 134 -10.92 -35.56 5.42
C LEU A 134 -11.89 -34.37 5.49
N PHE A 135 -11.83 -33.45 4.54
CA PHE A 135 -12.72 -32.29 4.54
C PHE A 135 -14.14 -32.54 4.03
N LEU A 136 -14.35 -33.56 3.19
CA LEU A 136 -15.70 -34.02 2.84
C LEU A 136 -16.44 -34.56 4.08
N SER A 137 -15.71 -35.22 4.99
CA SER A 137 -16.24 -35.71 6.27
C SER A 137 -16.37 -34.64 7.35
N ARG A 138 -15.99 -33.37 7.09
CA ARG A 138 -16.08 -32.28 8.09
C ARG A 138 -17.51 -32.05 8.57
N GLY A 139 -18.51 -32.27 7.72
CA GLY A 139 -19.92 -32.09 8.06
C GLY A 139 -20.39 -32.99 9.20
N ASP A 140 -19.74 -34.13 9.43
CA ASP A 140 -20.10 -35.12 10.43
C ASP A 140 -19.29 -34.99 11.73
N VAL A 141 -18.40 -34.00 11.81
CA VAL A 141 -17.43 -33.85 12.91
C VAL A 141 -17.75 -32.56 13.66
N HIS A 142 -18.49 -32.67 14.77
CA HIS A 142 -18.96 -31.53 15.56
C HIS A 142 -18.22 -31.38 16.90
N THR A 143 -17.72 -32.49 17.42
CA THR A 143 -17.03 -32.61 18.71
C THR A 143 -15.67 -33.30 18.53
N LEU A 144 -14.83 -33.26 19.58
CA LEU A 144 -13.55 -33.98 19.57
C LEU A 144 -13.75 -35.50 19.55
N GLU A 145 -14.86 -36.01 20.10
CA GLU A 145 -15.19 -37.45 20.09
C GLU A 145 -15.46 -37.95 18.67
N ASP A 146 -16.05 -37.10 17.82
CA ASP A 146 -16.34 -37.43 16.42
C ASP A 146 -15.06 -37.64 15.59
N LEU A 147 -13.88 -37.21 16.07
CA LEU A 147 -12.60 -37.48 15.39
C LEU A 147 -12.29 -38.97 15.25
N GLU A 148 -12.87 -39.82 16.09
CA GLU A 148 -12.74 -41.28 15.97
C GLU A 148 -13.26 -41.79 14.62
N SER A 149 -14.28 -41.15 14.05
CA SER A 149 -14.81 -41.50 12.72
C SER A 149 -13.78 -41.27 11.61
N LEU A 150 -12.84 -40.36 11.81
CA LEU A 150 -11.77 -40.02 10.86
C LEU A 150 -10.52 -40.88 11.06
N ARG A 151 -10.48 -41.76 12.07
CA ARG A 151 -9.29 -42.58 12.39
C ARG A 151 -8.75 -43.35 11.17
N PRO A 152 -9.57 -43.99 10.31
CA PRO A 152 -9.04 -44.68 9.13
C PRO A 152 -8.28 -43.73 8.20
N LEU A 153 -8.91 -42.60 7.84
CA LEU A 153 -8.33 -41.59 6.95
C LEU A 153 -7.05 -40.98 7.54
N LEU A 154 -7.07 -40.68 8.84
CA LEU A 154 -5.95 -40.05 9.52
C LEU A 154 -4.77 -41.02 9.69
N THR A 155 -5.02 -42.32 9.89
CA THR A 155 -3.94 -43.31 10.09
C THR A 155 -3.16 -43.55 8.78
N ASP A 156 -3.82 -43.41 7.64
CA ASP A 156 -3.22 -43.59 6.31
C ASP A 156 -2.34 -42.41 5.87
N ILE A 157 -2.35 -41.29 6.59
CA ILE A 157 -1.50 -40.12 6.30
C ILE A 157 -0.14 -40.28 6.99
N ASP A 158 0.93 -40.48 6.22
CA ASP A 158 2.30 -40.47 6.73
C ASP A 158 2.77 -39.03 7.02
N LEU A 159 2.92 -38.70 8.32
CA LEU A 159 3.40 -37.38 8.75
C LEU A 159 4.86 -37.11 8.37
N THR A 160 5.68 -38.14 8.18
CA THR A 160 7.08 -38.00 7.76
C THR A 160 7.14 -37.57 6.30
N GLU A 161 6.36 -38.24 5.45
CA GLU A 161 6.21 -37.90 4.03
C GLU A 161 5.57 -36.52 3.87
N PHE A 162 4.48 -36.24 4.58
CA PHE A 162 3.84 -34.93 4.56
C PHE A 162 4.84 -33.82 4.94
N ARG A 163 5.62 -34.02 6.01
CA ARG A 163 6.65 -33.05 6.41
C ARG A 163 7.71 -32.87 5.32
N ALA A 164 8.19 -33.95 4.68
CA ALA A 164 9.16 -33.86 3.60
C ALA A 164 8.63 -33.07 2.39
N VAL A 165 7.35 -33.28 2.02
CA VAL A 165 6.68 -32.50 0.97
C VAL A 165 6.57 -31.04 1.41
N LEU A 166 6.16 -30.75 2.65
CA LEU A 166 6.08 -29.38 3.15
C LEU A 166 7.43 -28.67 3.07
N ASP A 167 8.51 -29.28 3.57
CA ASP A 167 9.85 -28.70 3.57
C ASP A 167 10.36 -28.43 2.15
N LYS A 168 10.06 -29.32 1.19
CA LYS A 168 10.39 -29.15 -0.24
C LYS A 168 9.74 -27.91 -0.86
N TYR A 169 8.46 -27.66 -0.59
CA TYR A 169 7.74 -26.54 -1.17
C TYR A 169 8.03 -25.22 -0.45
N ASP A 170 8.36 -25.28 0.85
CA ASP A 170 8.60 -24.11 1.67
C ASP A 170 9.79 -23.26 1.19
N ALA A 171 10.88 -23.91 0.77
CA ALA A 171 12.14 -23.26 0.37
C ALA A 171 11.98 -22.22 -0.75
N ASN A 172 10.97 -22.35 -1.61
CA ASN A 172 10.72 -21.45 -2.74
C ASN A 172 9.29 -20.87 -2.72
N SER A 173 8.65 -20.88 -1.55
CA SER A 173 7.25 -20.50 -1.40
C SER A 173 7.05 -18.98 -1.46
N LYS A 174 7.96 -18.22 -0.86
CA LYS A 174 7.86 -16.76 -0.72
C LYS A 174 8.46 -16.04 -1.93
N PRO A 175 7.88 -14.89 -2.34
CA PRO A 175 8.42 -14.08 -3.42
C PRO A 175 9.78 -13.46 -3.05
N LEU A 176 10.73 -13.49 -3.97
CA LEU A 176 12.00 -12.76 -3.83
C LEU A 176 11.80 -11.30 -4.24
N ILE A 177 11.62 -10.42 -3.25
CA ILE A 177 11.27 -8.99 -3.45
C ILE A 177 12.14 -8.28 -4.49
N LYS A 178 13.46 -8.56 -4.50
CA LYS A 178 14.41 -7.94 -5.45
C LYS A 178 14.06 -8.18 -6.92
N GLU A 179 13.40 -9.29 -7.25
CA GLU A 179 13.03 -9.61 -8.64
C GLU A 179 11.88 -8.73 -9.16
N TYR A 180 11.16 -8.05 -8.28
CA TYR A 180 10.04 -7.16 -8.60
C TYR A 180 10.44 -5.69 -8.66
N ILE A 181 11.70 -5.37 -8.30
CA ILE A 181 12.24 -4.02 -8.30
C ILE A 181 12.92 -3.76 -9.64
N ASN A 182 12.37 -2.82 -10.41
CA ASN A 182 12.94 -2.41 -11.68
C ASN A 182 13.64 -1.06 -11.54
N TYR A 183 14.98 -1.06 -11.47
CA TYR A 183 15.75 0.18 -11.42
C TYR A 183 15.87 0.82 -12.81
N VAL A 184 15.46 2.08 -12.94
CA VAL A 184 15.56 2.81 -14.21
C VAL A 184 16.74 3.79 -14.15
N GLU A 185 17.83 3.45 -14.84
CA GLU A 185 19.07 4.24 -14.80
C GLU A 185 18.87 5.68 -15.30
N GLU A 186 18.08 5.90 -16.34
CA GLU A 186 17.81 7.25 -16.85
C GLU A 186 17.23 8.18 -15.78
N PHE A 187 16.32 7.66 -14.95
CA PHE A 187 15.59 8.45 -13.96
C PHE A 187 16.12 8.29 -12.52
N GLN A 188 17.05 7.36 -12.31
CA GLN A 188 17.77 7.11 -11.06
C GLN A 188 16.86 6.71 -9.87
N PHE A 189 15.67 6.19 -10.15
CA PHE A 189 14.75 5.63 -9.16
C PHE A 189 14.23 4.25 -9.61
N SER A 190 13.70 3.50 -8.65
CA SER A 190 13.12 2.18 -8.91
C SER A 190 11.63 2.27 -9.17
N ILE A 191 11.11 1.37 -10.01
CA ILE A 191 9.70 1.20 -10.30
C ILE A 191 9.29 -0.20 -9.87
N VAL A 192 8.10 -0.31 -9.28
CA VAL A 192 7.47 -1.58 -8.95
C VAL A 192 6.07 -1.58 -9.53
N GLY A 193 5.78 -2.63 -10.30
CA GLY A 193 4.50 -2.82 -10.98
C GLY A 193 4.58 -2.68 -12.51
N GLY A 194 3.42 -2.93 -13.14
CA GLY A 194 3.06 -2.63 -14.53
C GLY A 194 3.78 -3.31 -15.70
N GLU A 195 3.04 -4.13 -16.46
CA GLU A 195 2.98 -4.10 -17.95
C GLU A 195 1.77 -4.92 -18.45
N ILE A 196 1.19 -5.79 -17.62
CA ILE A 196 0.02 -6.61 -17.99
C ILE A 196 -1.28 -6.03 -17.40
N PRO A 197 -2.31 -5.75 -18.24
CA PRO A 197 -3.65 -5.54 -17.73
C PRO A 197 -4.22 -6.85 -17.19
N ILE A 198 -4.56 -6.87 -15.91
CA ILE A 198 -5.29 -7.96 -15.23
C ILE A 198 -6.66 -8.26 -15.91
N LEU A 199 -7.09 -7.37 -16.81
CA LEU A 199 -8.41 -7.35 -17.45
C LEU A 199 -8.75 -8.57 -18.32
N GLY A 200 -7.78 -9.39 -18.74
CA GLY A 200 -8.04 -10.51 -19.65
C GLY A 200 -8.73 -11.75 -19.05
N LYS A 201 -8.61 -12.02 -17.75
CA LYS A 201 -9.07 -13.30 -17.16
C LYS A 201 -10.00 -13.07 -15.97
N ARG A 202 -11.31 -13.34 -16.13
CA ARG A 202 -12.36 -13.23 -15.08
C ARG A 202 -11.95 -13.92 -13.77
N ASN A 203 -11.26 -15.05 -13.87
CA ASN A 203 -10.77 -15.83 -12.73
C ASN A 203 -9.65 -15.12 -11.95
N HIS A 204 -8.76 -14.37 -12.63
CA HIS A 204 -7.71 -13.61 -11.95
C HIS A 204 -8.27 -12.41 -11.19
N ARG A 205 -9.28 -11.72 -11.75
CA ARG A 205 -9.98 -10.67 -11.02
C ARG A 205 -10.66 -11.20 -9.77
N LYS A 206 -11.23 -12.41 -9.81
CA LYS A 206 -11.77 -13.05 -8.60
C LYS A 206 -10.66 -13.26 -7.56
N ARG A 207 -9.55 -13.90 -7.96
CA ARG A 207 -8.38 -14.16 -7.09
C ARG A 207 -7.81 -12.89 -6.44
N ILE A 208 -7.60 -11.81 -7.18
CA ILE A 208 -7.04 -10.56 -6.62
C ILE A 208 -7.97 -9.93 -5.58
N ASN A 209 -9.27 -10.19 -5.64
CA ASN A 209 -10.22 -9.73 -4.63
C ASN A 209 -10.39 -10.71 -3.46
N GLU A 210 -9.71 -11.87 -3.46
CA GLU A 210 -9.78 -12.82 -2.35
C GLU A 210 -9.01 -12.26 -1.14
N PRO A 211 -9.65 -12.10 0.04
CA PRO A 211 -9.03 -11.47 1.20
C PRO A 211 -7.71 -12.13 1.65
N ALA A 212 -7.60 -13.44 1.51
CA ALA A 212 -6.38 -14.17 1.88
C ALA A 212 -5.18 -13.78 1.01
N PHE A 213 -5.39 -13.62 -0.31
CA PHE A 213 -4.32 -13.21 -1.23
C PHE A 213 -4.00 -11.72 -1.09
N LEU A 214 -5.00 -10.88 -0.84
CA LEU A 214 -4.77 -9.46 -0.52
C LEU A 214 -3.93 -9.29 0.74
N ALA A 215 -4.17 -10.07 1.79
CA ALA A 215 -3.36 -10.00 3.01
C ALA A 215 -1.89 -10.36 2.75
N LEU A 216 -1.63 -11.39 1.95
CA LEU A 216 -0.27 -11.77 1.54
C LEU A 216 0.38 -10.73 0.62
N PHE A 217 -0.41 -10.11 -0.25
CA PHE A 217 0.06 -9.04 -1.13
C PHE A 217 0.49 -7.80 -0.33
N LEU A 218 -0.31 -7.39 0.66
CA LEU A 218 0.03 -6.28 1.55
C LEU A 218 1.30 -6.55 2.36
N GLU A 219 1.50 -7.79 2.82
CA GLU A 219 2.73 -8.21 3.51
C GLU A 219 3.95 -8.16 2.58
N ALA A 220 3.81 -8.63 1.33
CA ALA A 220 4.88 -8.53 0.35
C ALA A 220 5.23 -7.07 0.01
N LEU A 221 4.22 -6.19 -0.07
CA LEU A 221 4.43 -4.75 -0.27
C LEU A 221 5.12 -4.09 0.92
N ASP A 222 4.79 -4.47 2.16
CA ASP A 222 5.46 -3.93 3.35
C ASP A 222 6.96 -4.25 3.35
N GLY A 223 7.32 -5.51 3.08
CA GLY A 223 8.72 -5.92 2.96
C GLY A 223 9.46 -5.30 1.76
N LEU A 224 8.72 -4.89 0.72
CA LEU A 224 9.25 -4.13 -0.40
C LEU A 224 9.50 -2.67 -0.04
N PHE A 225 8.57 -2.03 0.67
CA PHE A 225 8.70 -0.63 1.07
C PHE A 225 9.91 -0.43 1.99
N ASP A 226 10.19 -1.39 2.88
CA ASP A 226 11.34 -1.38 3.78
C ASP A 226 12.71 -1.32 3.07
N GLN A 227 12.78 -1.58 1.76
CA GLN A 227 14.02 -1.48 0.97
C GLN A 227 14.38 -0.02 0.60
N PHE A 228 13.46 0.94 0.77
CA PHE A 228 13.61 2.29 0.23
C PHE A 228 13.53 3.39 1.29
N HIS A 229 14.24 4.50 1.05
CA HIS A 229 14.08 5.69 1.89
C HIS A 229 12.72 6.36 1.69
N TYR A 230 12.26 6.44 0.44
CA TYR A 230 10.95 6.93 0.07
C TYR A 230 10.24 6.00 -0.89
N VAL A 231 8.94 5.85 -0.70
CA VAL A 231 8.06 5.14 -1.62
C VAL A 231 6.94 6.10 -2.04
N ILE A 232 6.78 6.29 -3.34
CA ILE A 232 5.68 7.05 -3.94
C ILE A 232 4.64 6.08 -4.47
N LEU A 233 3.43 6.14 -3.92
CA LEU A 233 2.30 5.32 -4.34
C LEU A 233 1.46 6.10 -5.35
N ASP A 234 1.41 5.65 -6.59
CA ASP A 234 0.44 6.13 -7.57
C ASP A 234 -0.85 5.34 -7.43
N THR A 235 -1.85 5.94 -6.79
CA THR A 235 -3.10 5.25 -6.46
C THR A 235 -4.14 5.35 -7.58
N PRO A 236 -5.01 4.33 -7.73
CA PRO A 236 -6.11 4.40 -8.69
C PRO A 236 -7.10 5.53 -8.33
N ALA A 237 -7.92 5.91 -9.29
CA ALA A 237 -8.99 6.87 -9.07
C ALA A 237 -9.92 6.46 -7.92
N GLY A 238 -10.36 7.44 -7.12
CA GLY A 238 -11.30 7.21 -6.03
C GLY A 238 -10.66 6.71 -4.72
N GLY A 239 -9.34 6.47 -4.69
CA GLY A 239 -8.45 6.46 -3.51
C GLY A 239 -8.67 5.42 -2.42
N VAL A 240 -9.91 4.93 -2.19
CA VAL A 240 -10.29 4.28 -0.92
C VAL A 240 -10.64 2.80 -1.10
N ASN A 241 -11.26 2.37 -2.21
CA ASN A 241 -12.01 1.10 -2.19
C ASN A 241 -11.26 -0.19 -2.53
N HIS A 242 -10.05 -0.16 -3.11
CA HIS A 242 -9.39 -1.39 -3.59
C HIS A 242 -8.15 -1.81 -2.79
N LEU A 243 -7.52 -0.88 -2.07
CA LEU A 243 -6.36 -1.14 -1.21
C LEU A 243 -6.45 -0.24 0.03
N SER A 244 -7.64 -0.15 0.63
CA SER A 244 -7.91 0.64 1.83
C SER A 244 -6.92 0.33 2.96
N SER A 245 -6.55 -0.95 3.10
CA SER A 245 -5.57 -1.40 4.09
C SER A 245 -4.14 -0.90 3.81
N LEU A 246 -3.75 -0.56 2.56
CA LEU A 246 -2.48 0.12 2.29
C LEU A 246 -2.44 1.52 2.91
N MET A 247 -3.60 2.12 3.19
CA MET A 247 -3.64 3.43 3.85
C MET A 247 -2.97 3.42 5.22
N ASN A 248 -2.90 2.25 5.86
CA ASN A 248 -2.23 2.06 7.14
C ASN A 248 -0.71 2.17 7.03
N SER A 249 -0.15 1.89 5.85
CA SER A 249 1.28 2.05 5.58
C SER A 249 1.64 3.46 5.07
N ILE A 250 0.66 4.29 4.71
CA ILE A 250 0.91 5.65 4.21
C ILE A 250 1.31 6.59 5.37
N ASP A 251 2.48 7.21 5.28
CA ASP A 251 2.91 8.26 6.21
C ASP A 251 2.34 9.62 5.83
N GLN A 252 2.29 9.91 4.52
CA GLN A 252 1.82 11.19 3.97
C GLN A 252 0.85 10.97 2.81
N ALA A 253 -0.33 11.57 2.90
CA ALA A 253 -1.32 11.61 1.82
C ALA A 253 -1.29 12.99 1.14
N LEU A 254 -1.00 13.02 -0.15
CA LEU A 254 -1.00 14.22 -0.99
C LEU A 254 -2.22 14.21 -1.90
N PHE A 255 -3.21 15.05 -1.57
CA PHE A 255 -4.42 15.23 -2.34
C PHE A 255 -4.18 16.18 -3.51
N VAL A 256 -4.34 15.67 -4.72
CA VAL A 256 -4.25 16.43 -5.96
C VAL A 256 -5.58 17.13 -6.20
N PHE A 257 -5.57 18.46 -6.08
CA PHE A 257 -6.71 19.31 -6.38
C PHE A 257 -6.65 19.79 -7.83
N ASP A 258 -7.58 19.33 -8.67
CA ASP A 258 -7.64 19.75 -10.08
C ASP A 258 -8.33 21.12 -10.20
N MET A 259 -7.52 22.15 -10.46
CA MET A 259 -7.95 23.55 -10.54
C MET A 259 -8.50 23.94 -11.93
N SER A 260 -8.79 22.97 -12.81
CA SER A 260 -9.25 23.26 -14.17
C SER A 260 -10.65 23.87 -14.25
N ASN A 261 -11.54 23.53 -13.30
CA ASN A 261 -12.89 24.09 -13.20
C ASN A 261 -13.53 23.74 -11.84
N ASN A 262 -14.68 24.37 -11.55
CA ASN A 262 -15.42 24.16 -10.29
C ASN A 262 -15.86 22.71 -10.05
N ILE A 263 -16.21 21.96 -11.10
CA ILE A 263 -16.63 20.55 -10.98
C ILE A 263 -15.43 19.69 -10.55
N ALA A 264 -14.25 19.95 -11.13
CA ALA A 264 -13.03 19.26 -10.78
C ALA A 264 -12.54 19.59 -9.36
N ILE A 265 -12.71 20.83 -8.93
CA ILE A 265 -12.46 21.26 -7.54
C ILE A 265 -13.37 20.50 -6.58
N ASN A 266 -14.68 20.49 -6.83
CA ASN A 266 -15.64 19.79 -5.96
C ASN A 266 -15.33 18.30 -5.86
N GLY A 267 -15.03 17.64 -6.99
CA GLY A 267 -14.59 16.25 -6.94
C GLY A 267 -13.32 16.05 -6.08
N SER A 268 -12.39 17.00 -6.10
CA SER A 268 -11.18 16.94 -5.26
C SER A 268 -11.49 17.07 -3.77
N ILE A 269 -12.49 17.89 -3.42
CA ILE A 269 -13.05 17.98 -2.06
C ILE A 269 -13.71 16.67 -1.66
N ASP A 270 -14.53 16.07 -2.54
CA ASP A 270 -15.18 14.78 -2.28
C ASP A 270 -14.15 13.67 -2.00
N ALA A 271 -13.03 13.66 -2.73
CA ALA A 271 -11.95 12.70 -2.50
C ALA A 271 -11.22 12.92 -1.18
N LEU A 272 -11.01 14.19 -0.78
CA LEU A 272 -10.47 14.53 0.53
C LEU A 272 -11.40 14.06 1.65
N HIS A 273 -12.69 14.35 1.53
CA HIS A 273 -13.72 13.93 2.49
C HIS A 273 -13.80 12.41 2.63
N SER A 274 -13.92 11.69 1.50
CA SER A 274 -13.97 10.22 1.50
C SER A 274 -12.76 9.60 2.18
N PHE A 275 -11.58 10.21 2.02
CA PHE A 275 -10.37 9.75 2.70
C PHE A 275 -10.44 10.02 4.21
N ILE A 276 -10.85 11.23 4.60
CA ILE A 276 -10.99 11.63 6.00
C ILE A 276 -11.95 10.69 6.72
N ASP A 277 -13.15 10.49 6.17
CA ASP A 277 -14.17 9.63 6.76
C ASP A 277 -13.66 8.21 6.96
N TYR A 278 -13.12 7.59 5.91
CA TYR A 278 -12.59 6.23 6.01
C TYR A 278 -11.47 6.14 7.06
N TYR A 279 -10.56 7.11 7.07
CA TYR A 279 -9.43 7.12 7.98
C TYR A 279 -9.84 7.33 9.45
N GLU A 280 -10.80 8.21 9.71
CA GLU A 280 -11.32 8.43 11.06
C GLU A 280 -12.12 7.23 11.57
N ASP A 281 -12.98 6.68 10.73
CA ASP A 281 -13.75 5.47 11.05
C ASP A 281 -12.82 4.30 11.35
N PHE A 282 -11.80 4.10 10.50
CA PHE A 282 -10.78 3.08 10.72
C PHE A 282 -10.04 3.28 12.05
N TYR A 283 -9.57 4.50 12.32
CA TYR A 283 -8.82 4.78 13.56
C TYR A 283 -9.70 4.57 14.80
N ARG A 284 -10.97 4.99 14.74
CA ARG A 284 -11.95 4.76 15.82
C ARG A 284 -12.17 3.27 16.06
N ASP A 285 -12.34 2.49 14.99
CA ASP A 285 -12.55 1.04 15.09
C ASP A 285 -11.29 0.31 15.56
N PHE A 286 -10.10 0.76 15.17
CA PHE A 286 -8.83 0.29 15.71
C PHE A 286 -8.75 0.50 17.22
N LYS A 287 -8.97 1.74 17.71
CA LYS A 287 -8.93 2.07 19.14
C LYS A 287 -9.99 1.31 19.93
N ALA A 288 -11.15 1.01 19.33
CA ALA A 288 -12.22 0.25 19.96
C ALA A 288 -12.04 -1.28 19.88
N GLY A 289 -11.00 -1.78 19.20
CA GLY A 289 -10.82 -3.23 18.96
C GLY A 289 -11.88 -3.85 18.03
N LYS A 290 -12.55 -3.01 17.23
CA LYS A 290 -13.69 -3.35 16.36
C LYS A 290 -13.32 -3.63 14.90
N LEU A 291 -12.04 -3.50 14.52
CA LEU A 291 -11.59 -3.88 13.18
C LEU A 291 -12.01 -5.33 12.87
N THR A 292 -12.42 -5.58 11.63
CA THR A 292 -12.80 -6.91 11.13
C THR A 292 -12.11 -7.20 9.79
N GLY A 293 -12.26 -8.44 9.30
CA GLY A 293 -11.80 -8.84 7.96
C GLY A 293 -10.32 -8.59 7.69
N LEU A 294 -10.03 -8.08 6.48
CA LEU A 294 -8.68 -7.80 5.99
C LEU A 294 -7.95 -6.76 6.85
N ASP A 295 -8.67 -5.73 7.29
CA ASP A 295 -8.11 -4.63 8.08
C ASP A 295 -7.59 -5.14 9.43
N LYS A 296 -8.38 -5.96 10.14
CA LYS A 296 -7.92 -6.61 11.39
C LYS A 296 -6.72 -7.52 11.15
N ALA A 297 -6.78 -8.34 10.10
CA ALA A 297 -5.73 -9.30 9.78
C ALA A 297 -4.40 -8.58 9.49
N PHE A 298 -4.44 -7.52 8.70
CA PHE A 298 -3.26 -6.73 8.35
C PHE A 298 -2.71 -5.95 9.54
N VAL A 299 -3.57 -5.25 10.29
CA VAL A 299 -3.13 -4.52 11.49
C VAL A 299 -2.51 -5.44 12.53
N ASN A 300 -3.07 -6.62 12.77
CA ASN A 300 -2.47 -7.57 13.71
C ASN A 300 -1.05 -7.97 13.29
N ARG A 301 -0.78 -8.10 11.98
CA ARG A 301 0.57 -8.37 11.47
C ARG A 301 1.49 -7.16 11.69
N LEU A 302 1.02 -5.95 11.41
CA LEU A 302 1.78 -4.73 11.67
C LEU A 302 2.11 -4.55 13.16
N VAL A 303 1.15 -4.84 14.05
CA VAL A 303 1.37 -4.79 15.50
C VAL A 303 2.38 -5.85 15.94
N ALA A 304 2.33 -7.05 15.35
CA ALA A 304 3.30 -8.11 15.63
C ALA A 304 4.72 -7.76 15.16
N SER A 305 4.86 -7.04 14.04
CA SER A 305 6.17 -6.67 13.48
C SER A 305 6.76 -5.39 14.06
N ARG A 306 5.93 -4.37 14.33
CA ARG A 306 6.36 -3.01 14.72
C ARG A 306 5.97 -2.61 16.14
N GLY A 307 5.09 -3.36 16.79
CA GLY A 307 4.54 -3.02 18.10
C GLY A 307 3.28 -2.14 18.02
N LEU A 308 2.44 -2.21 19.05
CA LEU A 308 1.14 -1.53 19.09
C LEU A 308 1.27 0.00 19.06
N GLU A 309 2.20 0.55 19.86
CA GLU A 309 2.40 2.00 19.97
C GLU A 309 2.81 2.62 18.63
N ALA A 310 3.72 1.96 17.90
CA ALA A 310 4.17 2.45 16.59
C ALA A 310 3.04 2.47 15.55
N VAL A 311 2.17 1.46 15.57
CA VAL A 311 0.98 1.40 14.70
C VAL A 311 0.00 2.50 15.08
N GLU A 312 -0.28 2.69 16.37
CA GLU A 312 -1.18 3.76 16.83
C GLU A 312 -0.65 5.15 16.45
N ASP A 313 0.64 5.42 16.65
CA ASP A 313 1.25 6.70 16.31
C ASP A 313 1.20 7.00 14.82
N SER A 314 1.45 5.99 13.97
CA SER A 314 1.31 6.11 12.51
C SER A 314 -0.14 6.42 12.12
N LEU A 315 -1.09 5.71 12.73
CA LEU A 315 -2.52 5.92 12.47
C LEU A 315 -3.03 7.24 13.05
N LYS A 316 -2.43 7.83 14.07
CA LYS A 316 -2.88 9.11 14.63
C LYS A 316 -2.30 10.33 13.89
N ASN A 317 -1.04 10.24 13.48
CA ASN A 317 -0.25 11.40 13.04
C ASN A 317 -0.02 11.47 11.53
N LYS A 318 -0.88 10.83 10.74
CA LYS A 318 -0.80 10.82 9.27
C LYS A 318 -0.80 12.25 8.73
N LYS A 319 0.16 12.54 7.85
CA LYS A 319 0.31 13.89 7.30
C LYS A 319 -0.60 14.05 6.09
N LEU A 320 -1.43 15.07 6.12
CA LEU A 320 -2.35 15.39 5.04
C LEU A 320 -1.86 16.64 4.32
N GLY A 321 -1.69 16.55 3.01
CA GLY A 321 -1.18 17.61 2.17
C GLY A 321 -2.05 17.86 0.95
N ILE A 322 -2.19 19.11 0.54
CA ILE A 322 -2.90 19.53 -0.67
C ILE A 322 -1.88 20.01 -1.70
N LEU A 323 -1.98 19.46 -2.91
CA LEU A 323 -1.21 19.86 -4.08
C LEU A 323 -2.17 20.37 -5.16
N PHE A 324 -2.16 21.67 -5.42
CA PHE A 324 -2.98 22.26 -6.48
C PHE A 324 -2.36 21.96 -7.85
N ASN A 325 -3.11 21.33 -8.74
CA ASN A 325 -2.67 21.00 -10.09
C ASN A 325 -3.48 21.76 -11.14
N ARG A 326 -2.88 21.97 -12.32
CA ARG A 326 -3.50 22.68 -13.46
C ARG A 326 -3.95 24.09 -13.12
N CYS A 327 -3.25 24.76 -12.20
CA CYS A 327 -3.55 26.14 -11.85
C CYS A 327 -3.37 27.04 -13.08
N GLN A 328 -4.43 27.75 -13.49
CA GLN A 328 -4.33 28.77 -14.54
C GLN A 328 -3.87 30.11 -13.96
N ASP A 329 -4.41 30.49 -12.80
CA ASP A 329 -4.03 31.66 -12.03
C ASP A 329 -4.03 31.31 -10.53
N SER A 330 -2.99 31.75 -9.82
CA SER A 330 -2.92 31.70 -8.37
C SER A 330 -4.10 32.37 -7.65
N LYS A 331 -4.79 33.33 -8.29
CA LYS A 331 -6.01 33.95 -7.74
C LYS A 331 -7.16 32.96 -7.56
N ALA A 332 -7.22 31.89 -8.37
CA ALA A 332 -8.24 30.86 -8.26
C ALA A 332 -8.08 29.97 -7.02
N ILE A 333 -6.91 30.00 -6.38
CA ILE A 333 -6.63 29.20 -5.16
C ILE A 333 -7.43 29.73 -3.97
N GLY A 334 -7.58 31.06 -3.83
CA GLY A 334 -8.33 31.67 -2.72
C GLY A 334 -9.77 31.14 -2.62
N PRO A 335 -10.60 31.28 -3.67
CA PRO A 335 -11.95 30.72 -3.69
C PRO A 335 -12.01 29.21 -3.47
N CYS A 336 -11.00 28.45 -3.89
CA CYS A 336 -10.92 27.02 -3.60
C CYS A 336 -10.66 26.74 -2.11
N LEU A 337 -9.77 27.50 -1.47
CA LEU A 337 -9.51 27.39 -0.04
C LEU A 337 -10.77 27.73 0.76
N ASP A 338 -11.49 28.78 0.37
CA ASP A 338 -12.74 29.18 1.02
C ASP A 338 -13.78 28.05 0.93
N ARG A 339 -13.94 27.45 -0.26
CA ARG A 339 -14.82 26.27 -0.43
C ARG A 339 -14.42 25.08 0.43
N ILE A 340 -13.13 24.80 0.59
CA ILE A 340 -12.68 23.71 1.47
C ILE A 340 -13.05 24.02 2.92
N ARG A 341 -12.83 25.27 3.36
CA ARG A 341 -13.18 25.68 4.72
C ARG A 341 -14.68 25.61 4.97
N ASP A 342 -15.48 26.19 4.07
CA ASP A 342 -16.94 26.17 4.14
C ASP A 342 -17.45 24.73 4.16
N TYR A 343 -16.90 23.85 3.32
CA TYR A 343 -17.28 22.45 3.29
C TYR A 343 -16.98 21.72 4.61
N LEU A 344 -15.75 21.87 5.14
CA LEU A 344 -15.41 21.26 6.43
C LEU A 344 -16.20 21.86 7.59
N ASP A 345 -16.57 23.14 7.51
CA ASP A 345 -17.42 23.80 8.50
C ASP A 345 -18.83 23.21 8.49
N THR A 346 -19.40 22.95 7.30
CA THR A 346 -20.71 22.27 7.19
C THR A 346 -20.71 20.84 7.73
N LEU A 347 -19.54 20.23 7.90
CA LEU A 347 -19.36 18.90 8.49
C LEU A 347 -18.95 18.95 9.97
N ASP A 348 -18.88 20.13 10.59
CA ASP A 348 -18.32 20.34 11.95
C ASP A 348 -16.88 19.80 12.10
N GLN A 349 -16.14 19.70 10.98
CA GLN A 349 -14.80 19.12 10.90
C GLN A 349 -13.70 20.18 10.71
N LEU A 350 -14.06 21.45 10.48
CA LEU A 350 -13.09 22.52 10.20
C LEU A 350 -12.05 22.65 11.30
N GLU A 351 -12.46 22.76 12.57
CA GLU A 351 -11.54 22.91 13.70
C GLU A 351 -10.61 21.70 13.85
N THR A 352 -11.10 20.50 13.54
CA THR A 352 -10.33 19.25 13.61
C THR A 352 -9.26 19.17 12.52
N PHE A 353 -9.56 19.66 11.31
CA PHE A 353 -8.72 19.44 10.13
C PHE A 353 -7.94 20.65 9.64
N LYS A 354 -8.33 21.88 10.00
CA LYS A 354 -7.68 23.10 9.48
C LYS A 354 -6.18 23.15 9.74
N ASP A 355 -5.72 22.60 10.87
CA ASP A 355 -4.31 22.54 11.26
C ASP A 355 -3.60 21.27 10.76
N ARG A 356 -4.35 20.28 10.30
CA ARG A 356 -3.83 19.01 9.79
C ARG A 356 -3.61 19.03 8.28
N LEU A 357 -4.35 19.87 7.56
CA LEU A 357 -4.28 20.01 6.11
C LEU A 357 -3.22 21.03 5.70
N ASN A 358 -2.09 20.53 5.20
CA ASN A 358 -0.94 21.33 4.80
C ASN A 358 -1.01 21.69 3.31
N LEU A 359 -0.64 22.91 2.92
CA LEU A 359 -0.64 23.33 1.53
C LEU A 359 0.77 23.11 0.95
N VAL A 360 0.95 21.95 0.31
CA VAL A 360 2.27 21.39 -0.03
C VAL A 360 2.85 22.01 -1.31
N GLY A 361 2.02 22.40 -2.27
CA GLY A 361 2.53 23.01 -3.48
C GLY A 361 1.46 23.35 -4.51
N MET A 362 1.93 23.91 -5.63
CA MET A 362 1.11 24.13 -6.81
C MET A 362 1.88 23.85 -8.10
N VAL A 363 1.19 23.28 -9.09
CA VAL A 363 1.72 23.02 -10.42
C VAL A 363 0.80 23.71 -11.44
N PRO A 364 1.31 24.64 -12.25
CA PRO A 364 0.50 25.37 -13.21
C PRO A 364 0.08 24.48 -14.38
N ASN A 365 -0.96 24.88 -15.10
CA ASN A 365 -1.21 24.34 -16.42
C ASN A 365 -0.07 24.78 -17.37
N HIS A 366 0.69 23.83 -17.93
CA HIS A 366 1.89 24.15 -18.69
C HIS A 366 2.06 23.25 -19.92
N LYS A 367 2.34 23.85 -21.08
CA LYS A 367 2.45 23.13 -22.37
C LYS A 367 3.49 22.02 -22.34
N ILE A 368 4.62 22.23 -21.65
CA ILE A 368 5.69 21.22 -21.54
C ILE A 368 5.18 19.94 -20.91
N ILE A 369 4.29 20.01 -19.91
CA ILE A 369 3.70 18.81 -19.28
C ILE A 369 2.95 17.96 -20.33
N ASN A 370 2.18 18.60 -21.21
CA ASN A 370 1.47 17.88 -22.27
C ASN A 370 2.43 17.26 -23.29
N ILE A 371 3.50 17.98 -23.66
CA ILE A 371 4.51 17.47 -24.60
C ILE A 371 5.22 16.26 -24.01
N THR A 372 5.67 16.32 -22.75
CA THR A 372 6.42 15.24 -22.13
C THR A 372 5.53 14.01 -21.89
N ASN A 373 4.28 14.19 -21.46
CA ASN A 373 3.32 13.10 -21.32
C ASN A 373 3.08 12.37 -22.67
N ASN A 374 2.95 13.11 -23.78
CA ASN A 374 2.76 12.51 -25.10
C ASN A 374 4.02 11.81 -25.64
N ARG A 375 5.19 12.06 -25.05
CA ARG A 375 6.48 11.49 -25.47
C ARG A 375 7.01 10.42 -24.51
N GLY A 376 6.21 10.00 -23.52
CA GLY A 376 6.70 9.06 -22.50
C GLY A 376 7.88 9.61 -21.70
N ALA A 377 7.87 10.91 -21.37
CA ALA A 377 8.95 11.56 -20.65
C ALA A 377 8.45 12.30 -19.41
N LEU A 378 9.33 12.44 -18.43
CA LEU A 378 9.14 13.36 -17.31
C LEU A 378 9.45 14.81 -17.72
N PHE A 379 8.84 15.79 -17.03
CA PHE A 379 9.11 17.21 -17.26
C PHE A 379 10.16 17.76 -16.29
N PHE A 380 10.47 17.03 -15.22
CA PHE A 380 11.42 17.42 -14.19
C PHE A 380 12.84 17.41 -14.78
N ASP A 381 13.36 18.59 -15.11
CA ASP A 381 14.61 18.90 -15.85
C ASP A 381 14.39 19.54 -17.24
N LYS A 382 13.16 19.50 -17.77
CA LYS A 382 12.80 20.06 -19.07
C LYS A 382 12.37 21.53 -19.01
N ASP A 383 11.93 21.99 -17.84
CA ASP A 383 11.56 23.37 -17.59
C ASP A 383 11.95 23.82 -16.19
N ARG A 384 12.74 24.89 -16.08
CA ARG A 384 13.26 25.37 -14.79
C ARG A 384 12.14 25.76 -13.83
N SER A 385 11.04 26.35 -14.32
CA SER A 385 9.95 26.77 -13.46
C SER A 385 9.21 25.56 -12.88
N LEU A 386 8.90 24.56 -13.72
CA LEU A 386 8.26 23.32 -13.29
C LEU A 386 9.17 22.48 -12.37
N THR A 387 10.47 22.41 -12.68
CA THR A 387 11.46 21.78 -11.81
C THR A 387 11.45 22.37 -10.42
N ASN A 388 11.47 23.71 -10.29
CA ASN A 388 11.41 24.37 -8.98
C ASN A 388 10.11 24.04 -8.22
N ARG A 389 8.97 23.99 -8.92
CA ARG A 389 7.67 23.65 -8.31
C ARG A 389 7.69 22.26 -7.69
N ILE A 390 8.14 21.26 -8.43
CA ILE A 390 8.17 19.88 -7.94
C ILE A 390 9.30 19.67 -6.93
N ALA A 391 10.45 20.34 -7.09
CA ALA A 391 11.51 20.34 -6.07
C ALA A 391 10.99 20.83 -4.73
N SER A 392 10.20 21.91 -4.69
CA SER A 392 9.58 22.37 -3.45
C SER A 392 8.58 21.36 -2.86
N VAL A 393 7.79 20.67 -3.69
CA VAL A 393 6.93 19.58 -3.21
C VAL A 393 7.76 18.48 -2.55
N ALA A 394 8.86 18.06 -3.18
CA ALA A 394 9.76 17.05 -2.64
C ALA A 394 10.46 17.52 -1.35
N GLU A 395 10.89 18.78 -1.25
CA GLU A 395 11.42 19.37 -0.01
C GLU A 395 10.38 19.33 1.12
N ASN A 396 9.12 19.64 0.81
CA ASN A 396 8.03 19.60 1.78
C ASN A 396 7.71 18.18 2.26
N ILE A 397 7.76 17.19 1.36
CA ILE A 397 7.68 15.76 1.71
C ILE A 397 8.80 15.39 2.68
N ILE A 398 10.04 15.77 2.38
CA ILE A 398 11.21 15.47 3.22
C ILE A 398 11.08 16.15 4.59
N ALA A 399 10.65 17.41 4.62
CA ALA A 399 10.41 18.18 5.82
C ALA A 399 9.11 17.76 6.56
N LYS A 400 8.40 16.73 6.10
CA LYS A 400 7.14 16.24 6.69
C LYS A 400 6.11 17.35 6.89
N ASN A 401 6.04 18.27 5.93
CA ASN A 401 5.17 19.45 5.90
C ASN A 401 5.37 20.47 7.04
N VAL A 402 6.44 20.38 7.84
CA VAL A 402 6.66 21.28 9.00
C VAL A 402 6.69 22.77 8.61
N ASN A 403 7.13 23.08 7.40
CA ASN A 403 7.26 24.46 6.91
C ASN A 403 6.09 24.90 6.02
N CYS A 404 5.10 24.05 5.81
CA CYS A 404 3.94 24.37 4.98
C CYS A 404 2.92 25.18 5.81
N PRO A 405 2.27 26.19 5.22
CA PRO A 405 1.07 26.75 5.83
C PRO A 405 -0.02 25.68 5.87
N THR A 406 -0.88 25.77 6.88
CA THR A 406 -2.07 24.92 7.03
C THR A 406 -3.31 25.64 6.51
N LEU A 407 -4.43 24.94 6.38
CA LEU A 407 -5.71 25.53 5.98
C LEU A 407 -6.19 26.62 6.97
N ALA A 408 -5.74 26.58 8.23
CA ALA A 408 -5.96 27.63 9.22
C ALA A 408 -5.30 28.97 8.88
N SER A 409 -4.26 28.96 8.03
CA SER A 409 -3.58 30.18 7.59
C SER A 409 -4.46 31.02 6.67
N SER A 410 -4.19 32.33 6.59
CA SER A 410 -4.93 33.21 5.69
C SER A 410 -4.68 32.85 4.22
N ASN A 411 -5.67 33.10 3.35
CA ASN A 411 -5.52 32.88 1.90
C ASN A 411 -4.31 33.64 1.33
N ARG A 412 -4.05 34.85 1.84
CA ARG A 412 -2.91 35.66 1.42
C ARG A 412 -1.57 34.98 1.73
N ASP A 413 -1.44 34.41 2.92
CA ASP A 413 -0.20 33.76 3.35
C ASP A 413 0.04 32.47 2.57
N ILE A 414 -1.01 31.66 2.38
CA ILE A 414 -0.97 30.44 1.57
C ILE A 414 -0.56 30.76 0.13
N ILE A 415 -1.22 31.73 -0.51
CA ILE A 415 -0.91 32.11 -1.90
C ILE A 415 0.51 32.67 -1.99
N SER A 416 0.94 33.50 -1.03
CA SER A 416 2.31 34.04 -1.00
C SER A 416 3.35 32.93 -0.91
N TYR A 417 3.12 31.95 -0.04
CA TYR A 417 3.97 30.76 0.11
C TYR A 417 4.04 29.98 -1.21
N LEU A 418 2.90 29.61 -1.77
CA LEU A 418 2.80 28.85 -3.01
C LEU A 418 3.43 29.58 -4.20
N GLN A 419 3.42 30.91 -4.24
CA GLN A 419 4.08 31.66 -5.30
C GLN A 419 5.61 31.73 -5.12
N LYS A 420 6.10 31.84 -3.88
CA LYS A 420 7.54 31.91 -3.56
C LYS A 420 8.26 30.60 -3.86
N THR A 421 7.64 29.47 -3.55
CA THR A 421 8.19 28.12 -3.73
C THR A 421 8.47 27.71 -5.18
N GLY A 422 8.14 28.53 -6.18
CA GLY A 422 8.52 28.30 -7.59
C GLY A 422 9.39 29.38 -8.21
N LYS A 423 9.85 30.37 -7.45
CA LYS A 423 10.88 31.30 -7.92
C LYS A 423 12.25 30.67 -7.70
N PRO A 424 13.22 30.83 -8.62
CA PRO A 424 14.57 30.34 -8.41
C PRO A 424 15.20 31.09 -7.23
N GLY A 425 15.15 30.49 -6.04
CA GLY A 425 15.98 30.87 -4.90
C GLY A 425 17.38 30.31 -5.11
N PHE A 426 18.42 31.08 -4.77
CA PHE A 426 19.77 30.54 -4.62
C PHE A 426 19.74 29.38 -3.60
N PRO A 427 20.52 28.30 -3.81
CA PRO A 427 20.56 27.19 -2.88
C PRO A 427 21.11 27.70 -1.55
N ASN A 428 20.23 27.85 -0.55
CA ASN A 428 20.68 27.96 0.83
C ASN A 428 21.31 26.62 1.18
N LYS A 429 22.64 26.59 1.22
CA LYS A 429 23.42 25.49 1.78
C LYS A 429 22.76 25.05 3.09
N ILE A 430 22.15 23.87 3.09
CA ILE A 430 21.76 23.17 4.30
C ILE A 430 23.04 23.07 5.15
N ARG A 431 23.06 23.77 6.29
CA ARG A 431 24.15 23.67 7.27
C ARG A 431 24.25 22.21 7.66
N LYS A 432 25.37 21.56 7.30
CA LYS A 432 25.83 20.33 7.92
C LYS A 432 25.76 20.53 9.43
N ILE A 433 24.90 19.77 10.11
CA ILE A 433 25.03 19.54 11.54
C ILE A 433 26.31 18.71 11.68
N ALA A 434 27.42 19.39 11.99
CA ALA A 434 28.64 18.74 12.41
C ALA A 434 28.37 18.20 13.82
N SER A 435 28.37 16.88 13.95
CA SER A 435 28.50 16.21 15.23
C SER A 435 29.88 16.55 15.82
N ASN A 436 29.90 17.44 16.80
CA ASN A 436 31.02 17.54 17.74
C ASN A 436 30.97 16.30 18.64
N PHE A 437 31.73 15.27 18.30
CA PHE A 437 32.28 14.36 19.30
C PHE A 437 33.69 14.87 19.61
N ASN A 438 33.83 15.53 20.76
CA ASN A 438 35.12 15.74 21.41
C ASN A 438 35.21 14.75 22.57
N LEU A 439 36.25 13.91 22.50
CA LEU A 439 36.96 13.16 23.54
C LEU A 439 36.14 12.27 24.49
#